data_AF-A0A5C7PFX8-F1
#
_entry.id   AF-A0A5C7PFX8-F1
#
_cell.length_a   1.000
_cell.length_b   1.000
_cell.length_c   1.000
_cell.angle_alpha   90.00
_cell.angle_beta   90.00
_cell.angle_gamma   90.00
#
_symmetry.space_group_name_H-M   'P 1'
#
loop_
_entity.id
_entity.type
_entity.pdbx_description
1 polymer ?
#
loop_
_entity_poly.entity_id
_entity_poly.type
_entity_poly.pdbx_seq_one_letter_code
_entity_poly.pdbx_strand_id
1 'polypeptide(L)'
;MVPEFVTSFPNELVSGVLYVSATFSTATHLCACGCRREVVTPLSPAQWVLTFDGSISVRPSIGNWALPCQSHYVIDHGEVRWATPFTRDQARLNRDADHRKLEEANRAKNRWWKRLLRRVRVR
;
A
#
# COMPACT_ATOMS: atom_id res chain seq x y z
N MET A 1 -6.65 -1.08 -14.72
CA MET A 1 -5.39 -1.57 -14.14
C MET A 1 -5.38 -3.07 -14.21
N VAL A 2 -4.32 -3.63 -14.78
CA VAL A 2 -4.11 -5.07 -14.90
C VAL A 2 -3.06 -5.49 -13.85
N PRO A 3 -3.30 -6.54 -13.05
CA PRO A 3 -2.30 -7.02 -12.11
C PRO A 3 -1.18 -7.78 -12.82
N GLU A 4 0.05 -7.56 -12.36
CA GLU A 4 1.20 -8.36 -12.73
C GLU A 4 1.93 -8.82 -11.46
N PHE A 5 1.92 -10.13 -11.19
CA PHE A 5 2.57 -10.68 -10.02
C PHE A 5 4.03 -10.98 -10.32
N VAL A 6 4.94 -10.38 -9.54
CA VAL A 6 6.38 -10.42 -9.80
C VAL A 6 7.17 -10.82 -8.56
N THR A 7 8.25 -11.57 -8.80
CA THR A 7 9.24 -11.90 -7.75
C THR A 7 10.25 -10.76 -7.55
N SER A 8 10.45 -9.93 -8.56
CA SER A 8 11.27 -8.72 -8.56
C SER A 8 10.61 -7.64 -9.43
N PHE A 9 10.63 -6.38 -8.98
CA PHE A 9 10.08 -5.28 -9.76
C PHE A 9 10.92 -5.00 -11.02
N PRO A 10 10.30 -4.67 -12.16
CA PRO A 10 11.04 -4.30 -13.36
C PRO A 10 11.72 -2.93 -13.18
N ASN A 11 12.75 -2.66 -13.98
CA ASN A 11 13.43 -1.37 -13.99
C ASN A 11 12.54 -0.23 -14.50
N GLU A 12 11.58 -0.55 -15.39
CA GLU A 12 10.64 0.40 -15.96
C GLU A 12 9.21 -0.09 -15.76
N LEU A 13 8.37 0.77 -15.18
CA LEU A 13 6.96 0.49 -14.95
C LEU A 13 6.12 0.89 -16.16
N VAL A 14 5.11 0.07 -16.48
CA VAL A 14 4.14 0.35 -17.54
C VAL A 14 2.88 1.00 -16.97
N SER A 15 2.36 2.02 -17.66
CA SER A 15 1.10 2.67 -17.30
C SER A 15 -0.07 1.69 -17.31
N GLY A 16 -0.89 1.72 -16.26
CA GLY A 16 -2.06 0.85 -16.15
C GLY A 16 -1.75 -0.58 -15.67
N VAL A 17 -0.50 -0.90 -15.36
CA VAL A 17 -0.11 -2.16 -14.71
C VAL A 17 0.10 -1.92 -13.22
N LEU A 18 -0.44 -2.81 -12.38
CA LEU A 18 -0.16 -2.87 -10.95
C LEU A 18 0.75 -4.05 -10.69
N TYR A 19 2.03 -3.78 -10.45
CA TYR A 19 3.01 -4.81 -10.12
C TYR A 19 2.87 -5.18 -8.65
N VAL A 20 2.73 -6.45 -8.35
CA VAL A 20 2.50 -6.96 -7.00
C VAL A 20 3.56 -7.98 -6.65
N SER A 21 4.30 -7.74 -5.56
CA SER A 21 5.26 -8.71 -5.04
C SER A 21 4.88 -9.18 -3.64
N ALA A 22 4.61 -10.48 -3.53
CA ALA A 22 4.44 -11.12 -2.22
C ALA A 22 5.76 -11.17 -1.44
N THR A 23 6.91 -11.31 -2.12
CA THR A 23 8.24 -11.33 -1.52
C THR A 23 8.54 -10.05 -0.74
N PHE A 24 8.15 -8.90 -1.32
CA PHE A 24 8.36 -7.59 -0.70
C PHE A 24 7.13 -7.07 0.04
N SER A 25 6.03 -7.83 0.07
CA SER A 25 4.72 -7.37 0.54
C SER A 25 4.40 -5.96 0.05
N THR A 26 4.52 -5.72 -1.25
CA THR A 26 4.44 -4.37 -1.84
C THR A 26 3.77 -4.43 -3.20
N ALA A 27 2.94 -3.45 -3.52
CA ALA A 27 2.50 -3.19 -4.89
C ALA A 27 3.02 -1.83 -5.37
N THR A 28 3.37 -1.73 -6.65
CA THR A 28 3.82 -0.49 -7.29
C THR A 28 3.19 -0.30 -8.67
N HIS A 29 2.95 0.95 -9.05
CA HIS A 29 2.42 1.33 -10.35
C HIS A 29 2.81 2.76 -10.72
N LEU A 30 2.69 3.10 -12.00
CA LEU A 30 2.74 4.51 -12.41
C LEU A 30 1.46 5.23 -12.00
N CYS A 31 1.61 6.43 -11.43
CA CYS A 31 0.52 7.23 -10.91
C CYS A 31 -0.62 7.39 -11.93
N ALA A 32 -1.84 7.04 -11.51
CA ALA A 32 -3.01 7.00 -12.37
C ALA A 32 -3.42 8.36 -12.97
N CYS A 33 -2.89 9.48 -12.46
CA CYS A 33 -3.11 10.80 -13.08
C CYS A 33 -2.33 11.01 -14.39
N GLY A 34 -1.42 10.10 -14.75
CA GLY A 34 -0.61 10.21 -15.97
C GLY A 34 0.71 10.96 -15.78
N CYS A 35 1.05 11.45 -14.58
CA CYS A 35 2.33 12.13 -14.32
C CYS A 35 3.56 11.20 -14.35
N ARG A 36 3.37 9.90 -14.57
CA ARG A 36 4.42 8.87 -14.67
C ARG A 36 5.36 8.73 -13.47
N ARG A 37 4.98 9.28 -12.31
CA ARG A 37 5.71 8.99 -11.06
C ARG A 37 5.32 7.64 -10.51
N GLU A 38 6.30 6.93 -9.99
CA GLU A 38 6.08 5.69 -9.26
C GLU A 38 5.28 5.93 -7.98
N VAL A 39 4.32 5.05 -7.72
CA VAL A 39 3.51 5.02 -6.51
C VAL A 39 3.72 3.67 -5.85
N VAL A 40 4.29 3.69 -4.65
CA VAL A 40 4.57 2.49 -3.86
C VAL A 40 3.50 2.33 -2.79
N THR A 41 2.94 1.13 -2.70
CA THR A 41 1.91 0.74 -1.74
C THR A 41 2.36 -0.49 -0.95
N PRO A 42 3.04 -0.30 0.20
CA PRO A 42 3.36 -1.39 1.11
C PRO A 42 2.09 -2.09 1.60
N LEU A 43 2.04 -3.40 1.43
CA LEU A 43 0.89 -4.23 1.72
C LEU A 43 0.96 -4.71 3.17
N SER A 44 0.04 -4.21 4.00
CA SER A 44 -0.18 -4.69 5.36
C SER A 44 -1.57 -4.30 5.85
N PRO A 45 -2.14 -5.00 6.85
CA PRO A 45 -3.41 -4.62 7.45
C PRO A 45 -3.42 -3.21 8.07
N ALA A 46 -2.26 -2.65 8.40
CA ALA A 46 -2.11 -1.30 8.95
C ALA A 46 -1.93 -0.21 7.87
N GLN A 47 -1.77 -0.60 6.60
CA GLN A 47 -1.55 0.28 5.46
C GLN A 47 -2.51 -0.09 4.33
N TRP A 48 -2.00 -0.55 3.18
CA TRP A 48 -2.82 -1.01 2.07
C TRP A 48 -3.03 -2.52 2.11
N VAL A 49 -4.23 -2.93 1.77
CA VAL A 49 -4.67 -4.31 1.58
C VAL A 49 -5.05 -4.46 0.12
N LEU A 50 -4.44 -5.46 -0.52
CA LEU A 50 -4.79 -5.89 -1.85
C LEU A 50 -5.69 -7.12 -1.76
N THR A 51 -6.80 -7.11 -2.51
CA THR A 51 -7.65 -8.27 -2.74
C THR A 51 -7.52 -8.69 -4.20
N PHE A 52 -7.43 -10.00 -4.43
CA PHE A 52 -7.39 -10.59 -5.76
C PHE A 52 -8.38 -11.76 -5.86
N ASP A 53 -9.38 -11.62 -6.72
CA ASP A 53 -10.46 -12.60 -6.96
C ASP A 53 -10.69 -12.87 -8.46
N GLY A 54 -9.69 -12.54 -9.28
CA GLY A 54 -9.80 -12.42 -10.74
C GLY A 54 -9.70 -10.96 -11.19
N SER A 55 -10.00 -10.02 -10.29
CA SER A 55 -9.71 -8.59 -10.42
C SER A 55 -8.85 -8.11 -9.25
N ILE A 56 -8.26 -6.91 -9.32
CA ILE A 56 -7.55 -6.32 -8.17
C ILE A 56 -8.31 -5.14 -7.56
N SER A 57 -8.41 -5.15 -6.24
CA SER A 57 -8.81 -3.96 -5.48
C SER A 57 -7.72 -3.64 -4.45
N VAL A 58 -7.43 -2.35 -4.28
CA VAL A 58 -6.49 -1.84 -3.27
C VAL A 58 -7.24 -0.88 -2.36
N ARG A 59 -7.23 -1.19 -1.07
CA ARG A 59 -7.89 -0.39 -0.01
C ARG A 59 -6.90 -0.12 1.13
N PRO A 60 -6.97 1.03 1.83
CA PRO A 60 -7.81 2.18 1.54
C PRO A 60 -7.35 2.91 0.28
N SER A 61 -7.89 4.11 0.03
CA SER A 61 -7.47 4.94 -1.10
C SER A 61 -5.98 5.26 -1.08
N ILE A 62 -5.45 5.58 -2.27
CA ILE A 62 -4.08 5.97 -2.52
C ILE A 62 -4.05 7.49 -2.63
N GLY A 63 -3.50 8.15 -1.61
CA GLY A 63 -3.32 9.60 -1.56
C GLY A 63 -1.86 10.00 -1.80
N ASN A 64 -1.57 10.59 -2.96
CA ASN A 64 -0.20 10.95 -3.37
C ASN A 64 0.19 12.37 -2.93
N TRP A 65 -0.07 12.72 -1.67
CA TRP A 65 0.10 14.08 -1.15
C TRP A 65 1.54 14.59 -1.13
N ALA A 66 2.53 13.69 -1.19
CA ALA A 66 3.95 14.02 -1.30
C ALA A 66 4.38 14.24 -2.76
N LEU A 67 3.57 13.80 -3.74
CA LEU A 67 3.83 14.05 -5.15
C LEU A 67 3.21 15.42 -5.55
N PRO A 68 3.85 16.18 -6.44
CA PRO A 68 3.28 17.42 -6.99
C PRO A 68 1.89 17.29 -7.61
N CYS A 69 1.50 16.11 -8.11
CA CYS A 69 0.17 15.89 -8.67
C CYS A 69 -0.95 15.78 -7.61
N GLN A 70 -0.61 15.48 -6.35
CA GLN A 70 -1.55 15.32 -5.23
C GLN A 70 -2.80 14.46 -5.55
N SER A 71 -2.65 13.49 -6.46
CA SER A 71 -3.74 12.65 -6.93
C SER A 71 -4.30 11.79 -5.81
N HIS A 72 -5.61 11.56 -5.82
CA HIS A 72 -6.28 10.70 -4.84
C HIS A 72 -7.29 9.78 -5.52
N TYR A 73 -7.11 8.47 -5.37
CA TYR A 73 -7.96 7.48 -6.02
C TYR A 73 -7.98 6.16 -5.25
N VAL A 74 -8.97 5.34 -5.57
CA VAL A 74 -9.07 3.94 -5.18
C VAL A 74 -8.87 3.09 -6.42
N ILE A 75 -8.21 1.94 -6.28
CA ILE A 75 -8.23 0.92 -7.32
C ILE A 75 -9.28 -0.11 -6.91
N ASP A 76 -10.33 -0.27 -7.70
CA ASP A 76 -11.44 -1.18 -7.39
C ASP A 76 -11.81 -2.02 -8.60
N HIS A 77 -11.64 -3.34 -8.48
CA HIS A 77 -11.87 -4.32 -9.54
C HIS A 77 -11.13 -3.98 -10.84
N GLY A 78 -9.89 -3.50 -10.72
CA GLY A 78 -9.08 -3.02 -11.83
C GLY A 78 -9.37 -1.58 -12.25
N GLU A 79 -10.43 -0.94 -11.79
CA GLU A 79 -10.75 0.44 -12.18
C GLU A 79 -10.12 1.47 -11.27
N VAL A 80 -9.68 2.58 -11.84
CA VAL A 80 -9.25 3.75 -11.05
C VAL A 80 -10.48 4.62 -10.79
N ARG A 81 -10.87 4.73 -9.52
CA ARG A 81 -11.97 5.58 -9.06
C ARG A 81 -11.42 6.78 -8.32
N TRP A 82 -11.62 7.96 -8.87
CA TRP A 82 -11.15 9.21 -8.27
C TRP A 82 -11.87 9.49 -6.96
N ALA A 83 -11.10 9.80 -5.92
CA ALA A 83 -11.59 10.14 -4.61
C ALA A 83 -11.42 11.64 -4.37
N THR A 84 -12.32 12.22 -3.57
CA THR A 84 -12.27 13.66 -3.23
C THR A 84 -10.92 14.02 -2.63
N PRO A 85 -10.25 15.07 -3.11
CA PRO A 85 -8.95 15.44 -2.58
C PRO A 85 -9.04 15.85 -1.10
N PHE A 86 -8.01 15.53 -0.33
CA PHE A 86 -7.87 16.03 1.03
C PHE A 86 -7.30 17.44 1.03
N THR A 87 -7.77 18.27 1.96
CA THR A 87 -7.03 19.48 2.33
C THR A 87 -5.67 19.09 2.91
N ARG A 88 -4.73 20.05 2.96
CA ARG A 88 -3.40 19.81 3.53
C ARG A 88 -3.47 19.31 4.98
N ASP A 89 -4.41 19.85 5.77
CA ASP A 89 -4.64 19.43 7.15
C ASP A 89 -5.21 18.02 7.25
N GLN A 90 -6.20 17.68 6.41
CA GLN A 90 -6.75 16.33 6.33
C GLN A 90 -5.66 15.31 5.94
N ALA A 91 -4.82 15.64 4.96
CA ALA A 91 -3.70 14.80 4.55
C ALA A 91 -2.66 14.61 5.67
N ARG A 92 -2.36 15.66 6.45
CA ARG A 92 -1.48 15.58 7.62
C ARG A 92 -2.07 14.67 8.70
N LEU A 93 -3.31 14.93 9.12
CA LEU A 93 -3.98 14.17 10.17
C LEU A 93 -4.10 12.68 9.83
N ASN A 94 -4.43 12.36 8.58
CA ASN A 94 -4.48 10.97 8.12
C ASN A 94 -3.11 10.30 8.15
N ARG A 95 -2.05 10.97 7.67
CA ARG A 95 -0.68 10.42 7.76
C ARG A 95 -0.25 10.15 9.20
N ASP A 96 -0.55 11.07 10.12
CA ASP A 96 -0.21 10.89 11.54
C ASP A 96 -0.98 9.71 12.16
N ALA A 97 -2.25 9.54 11.79
CA ALA A 97 -3.06 8.41 12.23
C ALA A 97 -2.55 7.08 11.68
N ASP A 98 -2.19 7.04 10.40
CA ASP A 98 -1.66 5.84 9.75
C ASP A 98 -0.29 5.45 10.33
N HIS A 99 0.56 6.44 10.66
CA HIS A 99 1.83 6.18 11.34
C HIS A 99 1.63 5.50 12.69
N ARG A 100 0.67 5.98 13.50
CA ARG A 100 0.34 5.37 14.79
C ARG A 100 -0.15 3.93 14.63
N LYS A 101 -1.05 3.66 13.68
CA LYS A 101 -1.54 2.29 13.39
C LYS A 101 -0.38 1.36 13.03
N LEU A 102 0.56 1.82 12.19
CA LEU A 102 1.72 1.04 11.79
C LEU A 102 2.65 0.73 12.97
N GLU A 103 2.92 1.72 13.82
CA GLU A 103 3.70 1.53 15.05
C GLU A 103 3.05 0.53 16.01
N GLU A 104 1.74 0.63 16.21
CA GLU A 104 0.97 -0.28 17.06
C GLU A 104 1.03 -1.71 16.55
N ALA A 105 0.85 -1.91 15.23
CA ALA A 105 0.98 -3.21 14.58
C ALA A 105 2.38 -3.81 14.75
N ASN A 106 3.44 -3.00 14.56
CA ASN A 106 4.83 -3.42 14.76
C ASN A 106 5.12 -3.80 16.21
N ARG A 107 4.62 -3.01 17.17
CA ARG A 107 4.73 -3.31 18.60
C ARG A 107 4.03 -4.62 18.97
N ALA A 108 2.83 -4.86 18.46
CA ALA A 108 2.09 -6.09 18.67
C ALA A 108 2.83 -7.32 18.12
N LYS A 109 3.36 -7.24 16.90
CA LYS A 109 4.16 -8.30 16.26
C LYS A 109 5.40 -8.63 17.10
N ASN A 110 6.14 -7.62 17.57
CA ASN A 110 7.31 -7.82 18.41
C ASN A 110 6.97 -8.51 19.75
N ARG A 111 5.90 -8.07 20.43
CA ARG A 111 5.44 -8.72 21.68
C ARG A 111 5.09 -10.19 21.47
N TRP A 112 4.42 -10.51 20.37
CA TRP A 112 4.06 -11.89 20.03
C TRP A 112 5.31 -12.75 19.82
N TRP A 113 6.29 -12.29 19.04
CA TRP A 113 7.55 -13.02 18.83
C TRP A 113 8.33 -13.22 20.13
N LYS A 114 8.42 -12.21 21.00
CA LYS A 114 9.06 -12.34 22.32
C LYS A 114 8.39 -13.41 23.18
N ARG A 115 7.05 -13.52 23.15
CA ARG A 115 6.31 -14.59 23.86
C ARG A 115 6.57 -15.96 23.26
N LEU A 116 6.59 -16.07 21.93
CA LEU A 116 6.89 -17.33 21.24
C LEU A 116 8.32 -17.82 21.56
N LEU A 117 9.32 -16.94 21.46
CA LEU A 117 10.72 -17.28 21.77
C LEU A 117 10.91 -17.73 23.21
N ARG A 118 10.22 -17.11 24.18
CA ARG A 118 10.24 -17.56 25.58
C ARG A 118 9.65 -18.96 25.76
N ARG A 119 8.68 -19.38 24.94
CA ARG A 119 8.10 -20.73 24.99
C ARG A 119 8.99 -21.78 24.33
N VAL A 120 9.72 -21.41 23.28
CA VAL A 120 10.63 -22.32 22.57
C VAL A 120 11.91 -22.56 23.37
N ARG A 121 12.40 -21.56 24.13
CA ARG A 121 13.64 -21.65 24.93
C ARG A 121 13.49 -22.38 26.28
N VAL A 122 12.28 -22.81 26.63
CA VAL A 122 11.96 -23.55 27.88
C VAL A 122 11.71 -25.04 27.58
N ARG A 123 12.09 -25.50 26.38
CA ARG A 123 12.29 -26.90 26.01
C ARG A 123 13.75 -27.11 25.65
#